data_AF-A0A1C3P683-F1
#
_entry.id   AF-A0A1C3P683-F1
#
_cell.length_a   1.000
_cell.length_b   1.000
_cell.length_c   1.000
_cell.angle_alpha   90.00
_cell.angle_beta   90.00
_cell.angle_gamma   90.00
#
_symmetry.space_group_name_H-M   'P 1'
#
loop_
_entity.id
_entity.type
_entity.pdbx_description
1 polymer ?
#
loop_
_entity_poly.entity_id
_entity_poly.type
_entity_poly.pdbx_seq_one_letter_code
_entity_poly.pdbx_strand_id
1 'polypeptide(L)' 'MAKAGIYDLRIHHDDVITPLLRHWKFFELTGLDAEAEQARENVGHYLKALDDLARTYEEKYREKHEDTLAAASA' A
#
# COMPACT_ATOMS: atom_id res chain seq x y z
N MET A 1 -2.00 11.78 -1.04
CA MET A 1 -2.12 11.56 0.41
C MET A 1 -3.13 12.53 0.97
N ALA A 2 -3.99 12.09 1.88
CA ALA A 2 -5.03 12.97 2.40
C ALA A 2 -4.38 14.19 3.07
N LYS A 3 -4.89 15.39 2.75
CA LYS A 3 -4.32 16.69 3.14
C LYS A 3 -4.12 16.89 4.66
N ALA A 4 -4.73 16.04 5.49
CA ALA A 4 -4.64 16.11 6.94
C ALA A 4 -3.56 15.19 7.57
N GLY A 5 -2.85 14.37 6.78
CA GLY A 5 -1.83 13.44 7.30
C GLY A 5 -2.40 12.18 7.97
N ILE A 6 -3.73 12.02 8.02
CA ILE A 6 -4.41 10.88 8.65
C ILE A 6 -4.50 9.67 7.69
N TYR A 7 -4.19 9.85 6.40
CA TYR A 7 -4.27 8.79 5.39
C TYR A 7 -3.19 8.89 4.32
N ASP A 8 -2.46 7.80 4.12
CA ASP A 8 -1.40 7.65 3.12
C ASP A 8 -1.47 6.27 2.42
N LEU A 9 -0.49 5.98 1.57
CA LEU A 9 -0.44 4.72 0.82
C LEU A 9 -0.23 3.50 1.70
N ARG A 10 0.51 3.63 2.82
CA ARG A 10 0.71 2.52 3.76
C ARG A 10 -0.62 2.14 4.37
N ILE A 11 -1.36 3.13 4.90
CA ILE A 11 -2.68 2.90 5.48
C ILE A 11 -3.65 2.34 4.42
N HIS A 12 -3.61 2.86 3.19
CA HIS A 12 -4.43 2.31 2.10
C HIS A 12 -4.11 0.84 1.82
N HIS A 13 -2.85 0.48 1.72
CA HIS A 13 -2.41 -0.88 1.42
C HIS A 13 -2.73 -1.86 2.56
N ASP A 14 -2.35 -1.52 3.79
CA ASP A 14 -2.35 -2.43 4.94
C ASP A 14 -3.71 -2.52 5.63
N ASP A 15 -4.41 -1.39 5.76
CA ASP A 15 -5.63 -1.31 6.58
C ASP A 15 -6.92 -1.35 5.73
N VAL A 16 -6.81 -1.14 4.42
CA VAL A 16 -7.98 -1.13 3.51
C VAL A 16 -7.91 -2.25 2.48
N ILE A 17 -6.89 -2.25 1.61
CA ILE A 17 -6.87 -3.17 0.46
C ILE A 17 -6.57 -4.61 0.90
N THR A 18 -5.50 -4.83 1.65
CA THR A 18 -5.10 -6.18 2.10
C THR A 18 -6.20 -6.87 2.93
N PRO A 19 -6.87 -6.20 3.88
CA PRO A 19 -7.94 -6.81 4.67
C PRO A 19 -9.17 -7.16 3.82
N LEU A 20 -9.54 -6.34 2.83
CA LEU A 20 -10.64 -6.63 1.92
C LEU A 20 -10.36 -7.86 1.05
N LEU A 21 -9.17 -7.95 0.45
CA LEU A 21 -8.79 -9.09 -0.37
C LEU A 21 -8.71 -10.40 0.44
N ARG A 22 -8.26 -10.31 1.70
CA ARG A 22 -8.28 -11.43 2.64
C ARG A 22 -9.70 -11.84 3.00
N HIS A 23 -10.58 -10.88 3.32
CA HIS A 23 -11.97 -11.14 3.68
C HIS A 23 -12.71 -11.87 2.56
N TRP A 24 -12.48 -11.48 1.31
CA TRP A 24 -13.05 -12.14 0.14
C TRP A 24 -12.32 -13.41 -0.31
N LYS A 25 -11.21 -13.75 0.35
CA LYS A 25 -10.32 -14.86 -0.06
C LYS A 25 -9.94 -14.78 -1.53
N PHE A 26 -9.68 -13.56 -2.02
CA PHE A 26 -9.51 -13.26 -3.44
C PHE A 26 -8.43 -14.14 -4.10
N PHE A 27 -7.31 -14.38 -3.41
CA PHE A 27 -6.23 -15.21 -3.92
C PHE A 27 -6.48 -16.72 -3.80
N GLU A 28 -7.51 -17.13 -3.07
CA GLU A 28 -7.91 -18.55 -2.92
C GLU A 28 -9.00 -18.95 -3.92
N LEU A 29 -9.48 -18.02 -4.77
CA LEU A 29 -10.50 -18.33 -5.77
C LEU A 29 -10.06 -19.48 -6.70
N THR A 30 -10.97 -20.43 -6.94
CA THR A 30 -10.73 -21.60 -7.80
C THR A 30 -11.73 -21.62 -8.95
N GLY A 31 -11.40 -22.34 -10.03
CA GLY A 31 -12.30 -22.44 -11.20
C GLY A 31 -12.29 -21.19 -12.08
N LEU A 32 -11.20 -20.42 -12.02
CA LEU A 32 -10.96 -19.27 -12.89
C LEU A 32 -10.58 -19.76 -14.28
N ASP A 33 -11.05 -19.06 -15.31
CA ASP A 33 -10.54 -19.22 -16.66
C ASP A 33 -9.20 -18.48 -16.83
N ALA A 34 -8.59 -18.59 -18.01
CA ALA A 34 -7.28 -17.99 -18.28
C ALA A 34 -7.28 -16.46 -18.15
N GLU A 35 -8.37 -15.78 -18.52
CA GLU A 35 -8.48 -14.32 -18.41
C GLU A 35 -8.57 -13.89 -16.94
N ALA A 36 -9.38 -14.59 -16.16
CA ALA A 36 -9.53 -14.34 -14.73
C ALA A 36 -8.24 -14.65 -13.94
N GLU A 37 -7.50 -15.70 -14.31
CA GLU A 37 -6.18 -15.97 -13.74
C GLU A 37 -5.20 -14.83 -14.03
N GLN A 38 -5.16 -14.36 -15.28
CA GLN A 38 -4.31 -13.23 -15.63
C GLN A 38 -4.69 -11.95 -14.87
N ALA A 39 -5.99 -11.71 -14.68
CA ALA A 39 -6.47 -10.59 -13.88
C ALA A 39 -6.03 -10.71 -12.41
N ARG A 40 -6.08 -11.91 -11.83
CA ARG A 40 -5.59 -12.17 -10.46
C ARG A 40 -4.10 -11.90 -10.32
N GLU A 41 -3.29 -12.32 -11.30
CA GLU A 41 -1.85 -12.00 -11.33
C GLU A 41 -1.60 -10.49 -11.38
N ASN A 42 -2.36 -9.76 -12.22
CA ASN A 42 -2.26 -8.31 -12.33
C ASN A 42 -2.59 -7.59 -11.02
N VAL A 43 -3.60 -8.08 -10.28
CA VAL A 43 -3.88 -7.58 -8.93
C VAL A 43 -2.69 -7.82 -7.99
N GLY A 44 -2.07 -9.01 -8.04
CA GLY A 44 -0.86 -9.30 -7.27
C GLY A 44 0.30 -8.34 -7.60
N HIS A 45 0.55 -8.08 -8.88
CA HIS A 45 1.57 -7.12 -9.31
C HIS A 45 1.27 -5.70 -8.83
N TYR A 46 0.01 -5.27 -8.90
CA TYR A 46 -0.41 -3.97 -8.41
C TYR A 46 -0.19 -3.82 -6.90
N LEU A 47 -0.55 -4.83 -6.10
CA LEU A 47 -0.33 -4.80 -4.65
C LEU A 47 1.16 -4.65 -4.32
N LYS A 48 2.03 -5.41 -5.01
CA LYS A 48 3.47 -5.30 -4.81
C LYS A 48 3.97 -3.90 -5.15
N ALA A 49 3.53 -3.34 -6.27
CA ALA A 49 3.92 -1.98 -6.67
C ALA A 49 3.42 -0.93 -5.67
N LEU A 50 2.22 -1.13 -5.10
CA LEU A 50 1.65 -0.25 -4.08
C LEU A 50 2.45 -0.32 -2.77
N ASP A 51 2.88 -1.49 -2.32
CA ASP A 51 3.75 -1.65 -1.14
C ASP A 51 5.13 -1.00 -1.35
N ASP A 52 5.76 -1.24 -2.51
CA ASP A 52 7.05 -0.63 -2.86
C ASP A 52 6.96 0.91 -2.86
N LEU A 53 5.85 1.44 -3.36
CA LEU A 53 5.57 2.87 -3.34
C LEU A 53 5.34 3.38 -1.92
N ALA A 54 4.51 2.69 -1.12
CA ALA A 54 4.25 3.06 0.27
C ALA A 54 5.55 3.16 1.08
N ARG A 55 6.43 2.15 0.98
CA ARG A 55 7.75 2.14 1.62
C ARG A 55 8.60 3.36 1.24
N THR A 56 8.67 3.66 -0.06
CA THR A 56 9.41 4.83 -0.56
C THR A 56 8.89 6.14 0.02
N TYR A 57 7.57 6.29 0.18
CA TYR A 57 6.98 7.49 0.76
C TYR A 57 7.21 7.57 2.27
N GLU A 58 7.08 6.46 3.00
CA GLU A 58 7.36 6.40 4.44
C GLU A 58 8.80 6.81 4.77
N GLU A 59 9.77 6.33 3.99
CA GLU A 59 11.18 6.71 4.12
C GLU A 59 11.35 8.23 3.94
N LYS A 60 10.80 8.80 2.86
CA LYS A 60 10.85 10.26 2.61
C LYS A 60 10.15 11.09 3.67
N TYR A 61 9.04 10.60 4.23
CA TYR A 61 8.33 11.32 5.28
C TYR A 61 9.07 11.27 6.61
N ARG A 62 9.73 10.15 6.93
CA ARG A 62 10.56 9.99 8.12
C ARG A 62 11.76 10.94 8.08
N GLU A 63 12.49 10.96 6.97
CA GLU A 63 13.63 11.88 6.76
C GLU A 63 13.20 13.34 6.95
N LYS A 64 12.10 13.77 6.32
CA LYS A 64 11.56 15.13 6.48
C LYS A 64 11.14 15.46 7.91
N HIS A 65 10.55 14.50 8.63
CA HIS A 65 10.15 14.70 10.03
C HIS A 65 11.38 14.84 10.93
N GLU A 66 12.41 14.02 10.71
CA GLU A 66 13.68 14.10 11.43
C GLU A 66 14.38 15.44 11.17
N ASP A 67 14.44 15.89 9.90
CA ASP A 67 14.99 17.20 9.53
C ASP A 67 14.23 18.36 10.21
N THR A 68 12.89 18.27 10.23
CA THR A 68 12.04 19.31 10.85
C THR A 68 12.24 19.37 12.36
N LEU A 69 12.36 18.21 13.02
CA LEU A 69 12.65 18.13 14.46
C LEU A 69 14.05 18.67 14.78
N ALA A 70 15.05 18.31 13.98
CA ALA A 70 16.41 18.80 14.13
C ALA A 70 16.47 20.33 14.00
N ALA A 71 15.84 20.89 12.96
CA ALA A 71 15.77 22.33 12.74
C ALA A 71 14.99 23.10 13.82
N ALA A 72 13.97 22.49 14.44
CA ALA A 72 13.23 23.09 15.54
C ALA A 72 13.96 23.03 16.89
N SER A 73 15.03 22.21 16.99
CA SER A 73 15.83 22.01 18.20
C SER A 73 17.18 22.76 18.20
N ALA A 74 17.49 23.49 17.13
CA ALA A 74 18.69 24.31 16.95
C ALA A 74 18.38 25.81 17.10
#